data_AF-A0A645DRC6-F1
#
_entry.id   AF-A0A645DRC6-F1
#
_cell.length_a   1.000
_cell.length_b   1.000
_cell.length_c   1.000
_cell.angle_alpha   90.00
_cell.angle_beta   90.00
_cell.angle_gamma   90.00
#
_symmetry.space_group_name_H-M   'P 1'
#
loop_
_entity.id
_entity.type
_entity.pdbx_description
1 polymer ?
#
loop_
_entity_poly.entity_id
_entity_poly.type
_entity_poly.pdbx_seq_one_letter_code
_entity_poly.pdbx_strand_id
1 'polypeptide(L)'
;MIRKGIAAACEESGISDRQIMLLDGSTEENAVKLEELLTFGVEFDGVVFYSFFRVLYEMVAAKLDLREKCRVVCDESALPEEFSFTGYVIDYLLDDAAKTLVDNLLQQVSGADAPVIAEKIGYRLHFYQDGKPCINR
;
A
#
# COMPACT_ATOMS: atom_id res chain seq x y z
N MET A 1 13.00 8.35 1.96
CA MET A 1 11.63 8.70 2.39
C MET A 1 10.92 7.48 2.97
N ILE A 2 10.87 6.36 2.23
CA ILE A 2 10.25 5.09 2.67
C ILE A 2 10.79 4.55 4.02
N ARG A 3 12.12 4.48 4.21
CA ARG A 3 12.70 3.95 5.46
C ARG A 3 12.27 4.71 6.73
N LYS A 4 12.03 6.03 6.64
CA LYS A 4 11.50 6.80 7.77
C LYS A 4 10.04 6.43 8.06
N GLY A 5 9.24 6.23 7.01
CA GLY A 5 7.86 5.76 7.14
C GLY A 5 7.78 4.36 7.76
N ILE A 6 8.65 3.43 7.32
CA ILE A 6 8.75 2.09 7.91
C ILE A 6 9.12 2.19 9.40
N ALA A 7 10.13 2.97 9.75
CA ALA A 7 10.55 3.12 11.14
C ALA A 7 9.42 3.66 12.04
N ALA A 8 8.69 4.68 11.58
CA ALA A 8 7.54 5.22 12.30
C ALA A 8 6.41 4.18 12.44
N ALA A 9 6.09 3.45 11.37
CA ALA A 9 5.06 2.41 11.41
C ALA A 9 5.43 1.25 12.36
N CYS A 10 6.71 0.85 12.37
CA CYS A 10 7.25 -0.14 13.31
C CYS A 10 7.12 0.34 14.76
N GLU A 11 7.49 1.59 15.03
CA GLU A 11 7.37 2.20 16.36
C GLU A 11 5.91 2.26 16.83
N GLU A 12 5.00 2.74 15.99
CA GLU A 12 3.56 2.82 16.28
C GLU A 12 2.93 1.43 16.51
N SER A 13 3.42 0.41 15.82
CA SER A 13 2.87 -0.95 15.89
C SER A 13 3.58 -1.86 16.90
N GLY A 14 4.68 -1.41 17.51
CA GLY A 14 5.51 -2.24 18.39
C GLY A 14 6.21 -3.40 17.67
N ILE A 15 6.39 -3.31 16.36
CA ILE A 15 7.05 -4.34 15.52
C ILE A 15 8.53 -4.00 15.39
N SER A 16 9.42 -4.99 15.48
CA SER A 16 10.84 -4.75 15.25
C SER A 16 11.13 -4.55 13.76
N ASP A 17 11.94 -3.54 13.44
CA ASP A 17 12.49 -3.30 12.10
C ASP A 17 13.20 -4.52 11.49
N ARG A 18 13.76 -5.41 12.33
CA ARG A 18 14.39 -6.68 11.91
C ARG A 18 13.42 -7.68 11.31
N GLN A 19 12.12 -7.51 11.55
CA GLN A 19 11.06 -8.33 10.97
C GLN A 19 10.59 -7.80 9.61
N ILE A 20 11.14 -6.66 9.17
CA ILE A 20 10.78 -6.04 7.90
C ILE A 20 11.90 -6.24 6.88
N MET A 21 11.52 -6.71 5.70
CA MET A 21 12.40 -6.78 4.54
C MET A 21 11.95 -5.75 3.51
N LEU A 22 12.83 -4.81 3.17
CA LEU A 22 12.59 -3.84 2.11
C LEU A 22 13.35 -4.26 0.85
N LEU A 23 12.59 -4.47 -0.23
CA LEU A 23 13.13 -4.65 -1.58
C LEU A 23 12.99 -3.30 -2.33
N ASP A 24 14.08 -2.54 -2.41
CA ASP A 24 14.13 -1.20 -3.01
C ASP A 24 14.98 -1.13 -4.30
N GLY A 25 15.28 -2.29 -4.91
CA GLY A 25 15.96 -2.38 -6.21
C GLY A 25 15.03 -2.19 -7.40
N SER A 26 15.55 -2.44 -8.60
CA SER A 26 14.76 -2.55 -9.83
C SER A 26 13.78 -3.73 -9.77
N THR A 27 12.77 -3.74 -10.64
CA THR A 27 11.80 -4.85 -10.71
C THR A 27 12.48 -6.20 -10.94
N GLU A 28 13.53 -6.24 -11.77
CA GLU A 28 14.30 -7.45 -12.06
C GLU A 28 15.09 -7.93 -10.84
N GLU A 29 15.83 -7.03 -10.17
CA GLU A 29 16.57 -7.35 -8.95
C GLU A 29 15.64 -7.83 -7.83
N ASN A 30 14.50 -7.17 -7.66
CA ASN A 30 13.49 -7.54 -6.67
C ASN A 30 12.84 -8.88 -7.02
N ALA A 31 12.61 -9.19 -8.31
CA ALA A 31 12.08 -10.48 -8.73
C ALA A 31 13.05 -11.62 -8.40
N VAL A 32 14.34 -11.48 -8.75
CA VAL A 32 15.37 -12.46 -8.38
C VAL A 32 15.41 -12.66 -6.88
N LYS A 33 15.40 -11.56 -6.11
CA LYS A 33 15.48 -11.66 -4.65
C LYS A 33 14.26 -12.33 -4.04
N LEU A 34 13.06 -11.98 -4.53
CA LEU A 34 11.81 -12.58 -4.10
C LEU A 34 11.75 -14.07 -4.44
N GLU A 35 12.21 -14.46 -5.64
CA GLU A 35 12.28 -15.86 -6.06
C GLU A 35 13.19 -16.67 -5.14
N GLU A 36 14.37 -16.16 -4.79
CA GLU A 36 15.26 -16.79 -3.83
C GLU A 36 14.53 -17.06 -2.50
N LEU A 37 13.94 -16.02 -1.91
CA LEU A 37 13.27 -16.10 -0.61
C LEU A 37 12.14 -17.14 -0.61
N LEU A 38 11.28 -17.09 -1.63
CA LEU A 38 10.17 -18.03 -1.78
C LEU A 38 10.67 -19.46 -2.04
N THR A 39 11.76 -19.63 -2.76
CA THR A 39 12.38 -20.94 -3.03
C THR A 39 13.01 -21.53 -1.76
N PHE A 40 13.60 -20.70 -0.90
CA PHE A 40 14.09 -21.10 0.42
C PHE A 40 12.95 -21.39 1.42
N GLY A 41 11.70 -21.15 1.06
CA GLY A 41 10.54 -21.40 1.91
C GLY A 41 10.30 -20.33 2.97
N VAL A 42 10.79 -19.11 2.73
CA VAL A 42 10.47 -17.98 3.60
C VAL A 42 8.98 -17.67 3.49
N GLU A 43 8.29 -17.68 4.62
CA GLU A 43 6.90 -17.24 4.74
C GLU A 43 6.85 -15.78 5.20
N PHE A 44 5.79 -15.08 4.81
CA PHE A 44 5.54 -13.69 5.19
C PHE A 44 4.11 -13.56 5.71
N ASP A 45 3.94 -12.88 6.85
CA ASP A 45 2.61 -12.54 7.36
C ASP A 45 1.94 -11.46 6.48
N GLY A 46 2.73 -10.63 5.80
CA GLY A 46 2.23 -9.65 4.85
C GLY A 46 3.27 -9.09 3.89
N VAL A 47 2.77 -8.57 2.76
CA VAL A 47 3.56 -7.96 1.68
C VAL A 47 2.90 -6.65 1.28
N VAL A 48 3.65 -5.56 1.24
CA VAL A 48 3.14 -4.23 0.86
C VAL A 48 3.78 -3.79 -0.45
N PHE A 49 2.96 -3.54 -1.46
CA PHE A 49 3.38 -2.99 -2.75
C PHE A 49 3.21 -1.47 -2.76
N TYR A 50 4.32 -0.74 -2.69
CA TYR A 50 4.32 0.73 -2.88
C TYR A 50 4.05 1.11 -4.34
N SER A 51 4.65 0.36 -5.27
CA SER A 51 4.29 0.35 -6.68
C SER A 51 3.86 -1.07 -7.04
N PHE A 52 2.71 -1.22 -7.67
CA PHE A 52 2.22 -2.55 -8.02
C PHE A 52 2.93 -3.07 -9.26
N PHE A 53 3.67 -4.17 -9.09
CA PHE A 53 4.28 -4.90 -10.18
C PHE A 53 3.62 -6.26 -10.27
N ARG A 54 2.81 -6.45 -11.32
CA ARG A 54 2.05 -7.68 -11.56
C ARG A 54 2.91 -8.95 -11.42
N VAL A 55 4.11 -8.94 -12.01
CA VAL A 55 5.02 -10.09 -11.96
C VAL A 55 5.39 -10.47 -10.53
N LEU A 56 5.67 -9.49 -9.67
CA LEU A 56 6.04 -9.74 -8.28
C LEU A 56 4.84 -10.28 -7.49
N TYR A 57 3.66 -9.70 -7.70
CA TYR A 57 2.44 -10.23 -7.09
C TYR A 57 2.18 -11.68 -7.49
N GLU A 58 2.28 -12.01 -8.78
CA GLU A 58 2.01 -13.36 -9.28
C GLU A 58 2.99 -14.38 -8.67
N MET A 59 4.25 -13.99 -8.42
CA MET A 59 5.22 -14.82 -7.71
C MET A 59 4.82 -15.09 -6.26
N VAL A 60 4.37 -14.07 -5.53
CA VAL A 60 3.87 -14.23 -4.15
C VAL A 60 2.63 -15.12 -4.14
N ALA A 61 1.65 -14.83 -5.01
CA ALA A 61 0.39 -15.56 -5.12
C ALA A 61 0.56 -17.04 -5.50
N ALA A 62 1.60 -17.36 -6.29
CA ALA A 62 1.90 -18.74 -6.68
C ALA A 62 2.49 -19.60 -5.55
N LYS A 63 2.98 -18.97 -4.47
CA LYS A 63 3.74 -19.65 -3.41
C LYS A 63 3.11 -19.53 -2.03
N LEU A 64 2.35 -18.47 -1.78
CA LEU A 64 1.77 -18.17 -0.48
C LEU A 64 0.25 -18.20 -0.50
N ASP A 65 -0.35 -18.57 0.63
CA ASP A 65 -1.79 -18.47 0.84
C ASP A 65 -2.18 -17.02 1.17
N LEU A 66 -2.61 -16.28 0.15
CA LEU A 66 -3.00 -14.87 0.28
C LEU A 66 -4.35 -14.66 1.00
N ARG A 67 -5.12 -15.73 1.18
CA ARG A 67 -6.48 -15.66 1.74
C ARG A 67 -6.48 -15.78 3.25
N GLU A 68 -5.56 -16.56 3.81
CA GLU A 68 -5.55 -16.81 5.26
C GLU A 68 -4.22 -16.49 5.93
N LYS A 69 -3.08 -16.70 5.24
CA LYS A 69 -1.76 -16.67 5.89
C LYS A 69 -0.93 -15.43 5.59
N CYS A 70 -0.99 -14.92 4.37
CA CYS A 70 -0.20 -13.77 3.93
C CYS A 70 -1.12 -12.64 3.47
N ARG A 71 -1.05 -11.47 4.11
CA ARG A 71 -1.84 -10.30 3.71
C ARG A 71 -1.06 -9.46 2.71
N VAL A 72 -1.54 -9.40 1.47
CA VAL A 72 -1.00 -8.48 0.46
C VAL A 72 -1.74 -7.15 0.56
N VAL A 73 -1.01 -6.03 0.49
CA VAL A 73 -1.57 -4.68 0.48
C VAL A 73 -1.03 -3.91 -0.73
N CYS A 74 -1.89 -3.20 -1.45
CA CYS A 74 -1.50 -2.26 -2.51
C CYS A 74 -2.40 -1.02 -2.55
N ASP A 75 -1.96 -0.02 -3.30
CA ASP A 75 -2.72 1.19 -3.62
C ASP A 75 -3.80 0.90 -4.69
N GLU A 76 -5.00 1.48 -4.56
CA GLU A 76 -6.09 1.34 -5.52
C GLU A 76 -5.69 1.74 -6.95
N SER A 77 -4.92 2.81 -7.10
CA SER A 77 -4.45 3.30 -8.41
C SER A 77 -3.55 2.29 -9.14
N ALA A 78 -3.10 1.26 -8.44
CA ALA A 78 -2.13 0.31 -8.92
C ALA A 78 -2.77 -1.00 -9.46
N LEU A 79 -4.11 -1.14 -9.39
CA LEU A 79 -4.82 -2.32 -9.84
C LEU A 79 -5.60 -2.08 -11.15
N PRO A 80 -5.26 -2.78 -12.26
CA PRO A 80 -6.11 -2.82 -13.45
C PRO A 80 -7.45 -3.52 -13.15
N GLU A 81 -8.56 -3.03 -13.70
CA GLU A 81 -9.92 -3.56 -13.46
C GLU A 81 -10.06 -5.08 -13.73
N GLU A 82 -9.31 -5.61 -14.70
CA GLU A 82 -9.38 -7.02 -15.10
C GLU A 82 -8.47 -7.95 -14.26
N PHE A 83 -7.76 -7.40 -13.27
CA PHE A 83 -6.75 -8.15 -12.53
C PHE A 83 -7.37 -8.94 -11.36
N SER A 84 -7.13 -10.25 -11.31
CA SER A 84 -7.63 -11.15 -10.24
C SER A 84 -6.82 -11.01 -8.94
N PHE A 85 -6.83 -9.80 -8.37
CA PHE A 85 -6.14 -9.49 -7.12
C PHE A 85 -6.83 -10.13 -5.91
N THR A 86 -6.04 -10.65 -4.98
CA THR A 86 -6.47 -11.04 -3.63
C THR A 86 -5.57 -10.38 -2.61
N GLY A 87 -6.17 -9.58 -1.71
CA GLY A 87 -5.44 -8.76 -0.75
C GLY A 87 -6.25 -7.52 -0.35
N TYR A 88 -5.62 -6.61 0.39
CA TYR A 88 -6.20 -5.34 0.78
C TYR A 88 -5.79 -4.22 -0.19
N VAL A 89 -6.76 -3.40 -0.56
CA VAL A 89 -6.56 -2.21 -1.38
C VAL A 89 -6.75 -0.98 -0.53
N ILE A 90 -5.80 -0.04 -0.61
CA ILE A 90 -5.88 1.27 0.04
C ILE A 90 -6.67 2.21 -0.87
N ASP A 91 -7.86 2.59 -0.41
CA ASP A 91 -8.70 3.65 -0.98
C ASP A 91 -8.40 4.95 -0.22
N TYR A 92 -7.87 5.96 -0.91
CA TYR A 92 -7.59 7.26 -0.31
C TYR A 92 -8.80 8.18 -0.45
N LEU A 93 -9.20 8.81 0.65
CA LEU A 93 -10.32 9.76 0.70
C LEU A 93 -9.90 11.12 0.14
N LEU A 94 -9.54 11.15 -1.15
CA LEU A 94 -8.95 12.30 -1.83
C LEU A 94 -9.93 13.46 -1.99
N ASP A 95 -11.21 13.18 -2.23
CA ASP A 95 -12.20 14.22 -2.51
C ASP A 95 -12.34 15.23 -1.36
N ASP A 96 -12.42 14.73 -0.12
CA ASP A 96 -12.56 15.58 1.08
C ASP A 96 -11.29 16.39 1.34
N ALA A 97 -10.12 15.76 1.16
CA ALA A 97 -8.84 16.43 1.32
C ALA A 97 -8.63 17.51 0.24
N ALA A 98 -8.94 17.19 -1.02
CA ALA A 98 -8.84 18.10 -2.14
C ALA A 98 -9.74 19.32 -1.94
N LYS A 99 -11.00 19.10 -1.53
CA LYS A 99 -11.94 20.18 -1.23
C LYS A 99 -11.38 21.12 -0.14
N THR A 100 -10.90 20.55 0.95
CA THR A 100 -10.33 21.32 2.08
C THR A 100 -9.15 22.18 1.63
N LEU A 101 -8.25 21.62 0.81
CA LEU A 101 -7.09 22.34 0.28
C LEU A 101 -7.47 23.42 -0.73
N VAL A 102 -8.44 23.16 -1.60
CA VAL A 102 -8.95 24.14 -2.58
C VAL A 102 -9.64 25.30 -1.87
N ASP A 103 -10.49 25.03 -0.88
CA ASP A 103 -11.16 26.07 -0.10
C ASP A 103 -10.15 26.97 0.62
N ASN A 104 -9.08 26.38 1.20
CA ASN A 104 -7.99 27.15 1.81
C ASN A 104 -7.24 28.00 0.79
N LEU A 105 -6.94 27.48 -0.41
CA LEU A 105 -6.29 28.24 -1.47
C LEU A 105 -7.14 29.43 -1.93
N LEU A 106 -8.46 29.24 -2.09
CA LEU A 106 -9.38 30.31 -2.47
C LEU A 106 -9.44 31.42 -1.42
N GLN A 107 -9.39 31.07 -0.12
CA GLN A 107 -9.31 32.05 0.97
C GLN A 107 -8.01 32.87 0.92
N GLN A 108 -6.87 32.23 0.65
CA GLN A 108 -5.58 32.91 0.50
C GLN A 108 -5.58 33.90 -0.67
N VAL A 109 -6.12 33.49 -1.82
CA VAL A 109 -6.17 34.33 -3.03
C VAL A 109 -7.12 35.52 -2.85
N SER A 110 -8.19 35.37 -2.07
CA SER A 110 -9.20 36.41 -1.86
C SER A 110 -8.77 37.52 -0.89
N GLY A 111 -7.52 37.50 -0.40
CA GLY A 111 -6.94 38.54 0.45
C GLY A 111 -7.16 38.35 1.95
N ALA A 112 -7.49 37.14 2.40
CA ALA A 112 -7.46 36.79 3.81
C ALA A 112 -6.04 36.33 4.20
N ASP A 113 -5.58 36.69 5.41
CA ASP A 113 -4.38 36.13 6.08
C ASP A 113 -4.60 34.63 6.46
N ALA A 114 -5.23 33.86 5.57
CA ALA A 114 -5.48 32.44 5.78
C ALA A 114 -4.14 31.70 5.80
N PRO A 115 -3.83 30.90 6.85
CA PRO A 115 -2.59 30.17 6.92
C PRO A 115 -2.55 29.05 5.88
N VAL A 116 -1.34 28.70 5.44
CA VAL A 116 -1.10 27.46 4.70
C VAL A 116 -1.40 26.29 5.62
N ILE A 117 -2.30 25.40 5.19
CA ILE A 117 -2.62 24.17 5.91
C ILE A 117 -1.95 22.97 5.25
N ALA A 118 -1.75 21.92 6.03
CA ALA A 118 -1.40 20.60 5.54
C ALA A 118 -2.51 19.63 5.98
N GLU A 119 -3.08 18.90 5.03
CA GLU A 119 -4.16 17.94 5.29
C GLU A 119 -3.61 16.52 5.25
N LYS A 120 -3.92 15.72 6.28
CA LYS A 120 -3.60 14.30 6.27
C LYS A 120 -4.70 13.57 5.51
N ILE A 121 -4.34 12.97 4.37
CA ILE A 121 -5.28 12.18 3.58
C ILE A 121 -5.68 10.94 4.37
N GLY A 122 -6.96 10.82 4.68
CA GLY A 122 -7.55 9.61 5.26
C GLY A 122 -7.59 8.47 4.24
N TYR A 123 -7.66 7.24 4.74
CA TYR A 123 -7.77 6.07 3.86
C TYR A 123 -8.71 5.02 4.45
N ARG A 124 -9.19 4.13 3.57
CA ARG A 124 -9.93 2.92 3.91
C ARG A 124 -9.19 1.71 3.33
N LEU A 125 -9.39 0.56 3.95
CA LEU A 125 -8.90 -0.71 3.45
C LEU A 125 -10.07 -1.55 2.98
N HIS A 126 -10.01 -2.01 1.74
CA HIS A 126 -10.99 -2.92 1.16
C HIS A 126 -10.32 -4.25 0.87
N PHE A 127 -10.86 -5.34 1.44
CA PHE A 127 -10.40 -6.67 1.07
C PHE A 127 -10.98 -7.05 -0.30
N TYR A 128 -10.12 -7.50 -1.19
CA TYR A 128 -10.47 -8.02 -2.50
C TYR A 128 -10.18 -9.51 -2.54
N GLN A 129 -11.06 -10.25 -3.20
CA GLN A 129 -10.88 -11.66 -3.52
C GLN A 129 -11.18 -11.88 -4.99
N ASP A 130 -10.20 -12.46 -5.70
CA ASP A 130 -10.28 -12.78 -7.13
C ASP A 130 -10.75 -11.57 -7.98
N GLY A 131 -10.21 -10.38 -7.68
CA GLY A 131 -10.47 -9.13 -8.39
C GLY A 131 -11.74 -8.38 -7.97
N LYS A 132 -12.44 -8.83 -6.92
CA LYS A 132 -13.69 -8.21 -6.48
C LYS A 132 -13.63 -7.78 -5.02
N PRO A 133 -14.15 -6.59 -4.66
CA PRO A 133 -14.24 -6.18 -3.27
C PRO A 133 -15.19 -7.11 -2.50
N CYS A 134 -14.69 -7.68 -1.41
CA CYS A 134 -15.49 -8.39 -0.43
C CYS A 134 -16.21 -7.36 0.44
N ILE A 135 -17.48 -7.09 0.11
CA ILE A 135 -18.34 -6.28 0.96
C ILE A 135 -18.75 -7.14 2.15
N ASN A 136 -18.15 -6.92 3.32
CA ASN A 136 -18.64 -7.50 4.56
C ASN A 136 -20.08 -6.98 4.78
N ARG A 137 -21.06 -7.89 4.68
CA ARG A 137 -22.44 -7.67 5.12
C ARG A 137 -22.54 -7.81 6.63
#